data_AF-A0A4S2FJP1-F1
#
_entry.id   AF-A0A4S2FJP1-F1
#
_cell.length_a   1.000
_cell.length_b   1.000
_cell.length_c   1.000
_cell.angle_alpha   90.00
_cell.angle_beta   90.00
_cell.angle_gamma   90.00
#
_symmetry.space_group_name_H-M   'P 1'
#
loop_
_entity.id
_entity.type
_entity.pdbx_description
1 polymer ?
#
loop_
_entity_poly.entity_id
_entity_poly.type
_entity_poly.pdbx_seq_one_letter_code
_entity_poly.pdbx_strand_id
1 'polypeptide(L)'
;MRLFSLIMPAILAIVFSIAVSAKELTVIPEIEMVDVEGGTFTMGLDESEAEHLYETPKHEVILSDFRIGKYEVTQELWEAFMGDNPSISKGDKLPVENISWYDIQVFIKKLNKLTGKKYRLPTEAEWEFAARGGNKTAGYSFIGSDNPDTTAWSSYNSWMQPHPVGTKMPNELGIYDMGGNVSEWVQD
;
A
#
# COMPACT_ATOMS: atom_id res chain seq x y z
N MET A 1 85.23 17.18 29.50
CA MET A 1 84.16 17.88 28.75
C MET A 1 83.07 16.87 28.44
N ARG A 2 82.10 16.72 29.36
CA ARG A 2 80.66 17.10 29.22
C ARG A 2 79.96 16.30 28.11
N LEU A 3 79.28 15.20 28.44
CA LEU A 3 77.82 15.10 28.72
C LEU A 3 76.95 15.77 27.63
N PHE A 4 76.09 15.00 26.95
CA PHE A 4 74.63 15.09 27.09
C PHE A 4 73.92 13.96 26.33
N SER A 5 72.93 13.38 27.02
CA SER A 5 71.93 12.44 26.52
C SER A 5 70.94 13.12 25.57
N LEU A 6 70.28 12.34 24.71
CA LEU A 6 68.91 12.65 24.33
C LEU A 6 68.11 11.36 24.12
N ILE A 7 67.22 11.17 25.07
CA ILE A 7 66.12 10.23 25.11
C ILE A 7 65.16 10.62 23.99
N MET A 8 64.81 9.68 23.11
CA MET A 8 63.73 9.86 22.16
C MET A 8 62.45 9.28 22.81
N PRO A 9 61.43 10.09 23.14
CA PRO A 9 60.22 9.56 23.73
C PRO A 9 59.37 8.94 22.61
N ALA A 10 59.01 7.67 22.80
CA ALA A 10 57.94 7.02 22.07
C ALA A 10 56.62 7.78 22.35
N ILE A 11 56.11 8.50 21.35
CA ILE A 11 54.73 9.01 21.39
C ILE A 11 53.89 8.06 20.56
N LEU A 12 53.34 7.06 21.25
CA LEU A 12 52.29 6.19 20.73
C LEU A 12 50.99 7.00 20.72
N ALA A 13 50.67 7.64 19.60
CA ALA A 13 49.38 8.28 19.40
C ALA A 13 48.33 7.19 19.14
N ILE A 14 47.68 6.71 20.21
CA ILE A 14 46.46 5.90 20.09
C ILE A 14 45.34 6.87 19.67
N VAL A 15 45.09 6.96 18.37
CA VAL A 15 43.90 7.63 17.85
C VAL A 15 42.73 6.69 18.08
N PHE A 16 41.98 6.93 19.15
CA PHE A 16 40.69 6.27 19.39
C PHE A 16 39.73 6.77 18.30
N SER A 17 39.61 5.99 17.22
CA SER A 17 38.61 6.23 16.18
C SER A 17 37.24 5.89 16.78
N ILE A 18 36.53 6.90 17.25
CA ILE A 18 35.10 6.76 17.55
C ILE A 18 34.42 6.70 16.18
N ALA A 19 34.27 5.49 15.64
CA ALA A 19 33.34 5.25 14.56
C ALA A 19 31.94 5.50 15.14
N VAL A 20 31.47 6.74 15.03
CA VAL A 20 30.04 7.02 15.10
C VAL A 20 29.43 6.30 13.91
N SER A 21 28.85 5.12 14.17
CA SER A 21 27.97 4.45 13.23
C SER A 21 26.82 5.42 12.96
N ALA A 22 26.91 6.13 11.84
CA ALA A 22 25.75 6.78 11.26
C ALA A 22 24.78 5.63 10.98
N LYS A 23 23.72 5.55 11.80
CA LYS A 23 22.55 4.75 11.47
C LYS A 23 22.16 5.19 10.07
N GLU A 24 22.33 4.30 9.10
CA GLU A 24 21.82 4.50 7.74
C GLU A 24 20.37 4.95 7.94
N LEU A 25 20.06 6.17 7.50
CA LEU A 25 18.68 6.64 7.50
C LEU A 25 17.97 5.70 6.54
N THR A 26 17.30 4.70 7.09
CA THR A 26 16.42 3.83 6.32
C THR A 26 15.44 4.75 5.64
N VAL A 27 15.57 4.90 4.32
CA VAL A 27 14.60 5.61 3.52
C VAL A 27 13.31 4.82 3.67
N ILE A 28 12.39 5.36 4.45
CA ILE A 28 11.09 4.73 4.68
C ILE A 28 10.33 4.90 3.35
N PRO A 29 10.01 3.81 2.63
CA PRO A 29 9.24 3.92 1.40
C PRO A 29 7.90 4.59 1.72
N GLU A 30 7.60 5.67 1.01
CA GLU A 30 6.34 6.38 1.16
C GLU A 30 5.24 5.69 0.34
N ILE A 31 4.05 5.59 0.91
CA ILE A 31 2.87 5.13 0.20
C ILE A 31 2.30 6.30 -0.60
N GLU A 32 2.23 6.15 -1.92
CA GLU A 32 1.49 7.06 -2.79
C GLU A 32 -0.01 6.97 -2.46
N MET A 33 -0.61 8.11 -2.11
CA MET A 33 -2.01 8.19 -1.71
C MET A 33 -2.77 9.15 -2.64
N VAL A 34 -3.99 8.76 -3.02
CA VAL A 34 -4.93 9.58 -3.78
C VAL A 34 -5.89 10.28 -2.82
N ASP A 35 -6.09 11.58 -3.01
CA ASP A 35 -7.12 12.35 -2.28
C ASP A 35 -8.49 12.06 -2.89
N VAL A 36 -9.43 11.62 -2.05
CA VAL A 36 -10.80 11.31 -2.43
C VAL A 36 -11.72 12.31 -1.74
N GLU A 37 -12.31 13.20 -2.54
CA GLU A 37 -13.37 14.10 -2.06
C GLU A 37 -14.58 13.27 -1.66
N GLY A 38 -15.03 13.45 -0.43
CA GLY A 38 -16.18 12.77 0.13
C GLY A 38 -17.47 13.15 -0.59
N GLY A 39 -18.53 12.38 -0.34
CA GLY A 39 -19.79 12.57 -1.03
C GLY A 39 -20.87 11.64 -0.50
N THR A 40 -22.04 11.74 -1.11
CA THR A 40 -23.13 10.79 -0.89
C THR A 40 -23.19 9.86 -2.09
N PHE A 41 -23.23 8.56 -1.86
CA PHE A 41 -23.43 7.58 -2.92
C PHE A 41 -24.37 6.47 -2.48
N THR A 42 -24.86 5.73 -3.46
CA THR A 42 -25.67 4.55 -3.24
C THR A 42 -24.77 3.32 -3.27
N MET A 43 -24.67 2.63 -2.12
CA MET A 43 -23.89 1.41 -1.95
C MET A 43 -24.82 0.20 -2.05
N GLY A 44 -24.31 -0.89 -2.63
CA GLY A 44 -25.07 -2.12 -2.84
C GLY A 44 -26.08 -2.03 -3.98
N LEU A 45 -26.86 -3.10 -4.14
CA LEU A 45 -27.77 -3.36 -5.24
C LEU A 45 -29.19 -3.62 -4.74
N ASP A 46 -30.15 -3.38 -5.63
CA ASP A 46 -31.53 -3.83 -5.42
C ASP A 46 -31.56 -5.37 -5.51
N GLU A 47 -32.47 -6.02 -4.76
CA GLU A 47 -32.54 -7.50 -4.72
C GLU A 47 -32.70 -8.15 -6.09
N SER A 48 -33.32 -7.45 -7.05
CA SER A 48 -33.49 -7.93 -8.42
C SER A 48 -32.22 -7.87 -9.28
N GLU A 49 -31.23 -7.09 -8.86
CA GLU A 49 -29.98 -6.83 -9.60
C GLU A 49 -28.79 -7.59 -8.99
N ALA A 50 -28.87 -7.93 -7.71
CA ALA A 50 -27.80 -8.60 -6.98
C ALA A 50 -27.65 -10.07 -7.37
N GLU A 51 -26.42 -10.52 -7.56
CA GLU A 51 -26.11 -11.95 -7.69
C GLU A 51 -26.05 -12.61 -6.31
N HIS A 52 -25.74 -11.83 -5.27
CA HIS A 52 -25.56 -12.31 -3.91
C HIS A 52 -26.30 -11.47 -2.86
N LEU A 53 -26.81 -12.13 -1.81
CA LEU A 53 -27.57 -11.47 -0.74
C LEU A 53 -26.73 -10.48 0.09
N TYR A 54 -25.41 -10.57 0.08
CA TYR A 54 -24.54 -9.62 0.79
C TYR A 54 -24.30 -8.34 -0.02
N GLU A 55 -24.74 -8.28 -1.28
CA GLU A 55 -24.72 -7.07 -2.10
C GLU A 55 -25.95 -6.19 -1.84
N THR A 56 -26.89 -6.64 -1.00
CA THR A 56 -28.17 -5.97 -0.71
C THR A 56 -28.29 -5.60 0.78
N PRO A 57 -29.16 -4.65 1.15
CA PRO A 57 -29.94 -3.78 0.28
C PRO A 57 -29.12 -2.60 -0.23
N LYS A 58 -29.54 -2.06 -1.37
CA LYS A 58 -29.18 -0.72 -1.81
C LYS A 58 -29.49 0.32 -0.74
N HIS A 59 -28.51 1.13 -0.36
CA HIS A 59 -28.67 2.16 0.66
C HIS A 59 -27.75 3.37 0.42
N GLU A 60 -28.12 4.53 0.97
CA GLU A 60 -27.29 5.73 0.89
C GLU A 60 -26.19 5.72 1.97
N VAL A 61 -24.97 6.07 1.56
CA VAL A 61 -23.83 6.26 2.45
C VAL A 61 -23.25 7.65 2.21
N ILE A 62 -22.91 8.34 3.31
CA ILE A 62 -22.27 9.65 3.30
C ILE A 62 -20.85 9.51 3.82
N LEU A 63 -19.86 9.86 3.00
CA LEU A 63 -18.45 9.81 3.33
C LEU A 63 -17.86 11.22 3.46
N SER A 64 -16.99 11.42 4.45
CA SER A 64 -16.11 12.60 4.51
C SER A 64 -14.90 12.39 3.61
N ASP A 65 -14.17 13.46 3.31
CA ASP A 65 -12.90 13.38 2.58
C ASP A 65 -11.92 12.39 3.23
N PHE A 66 -11.24 11.61 2.41
CA PHE A 66 -10.25 10.64 2.85
C PHE A 66 -9.12 10.50 1.83
N ARG A 67 -8.13 9.67 2.16
CA ARG A 67 -7.06 9.29 1.24
C ARG A 67 -6.97 7.78 1.18
N ILE A 68 -6.77 7.23 -0.01
CA ILE A 68 -6.60 5.79 -0.24
C ILE A 68 -5.29 5.52 -0.98
N GLY A 69 -4.73 4.33 -0.80
CA GLY A 69 -3.52 3.93 -1.54
C GLY A 69 -3.77 4.00 -3.03
N LYS A 70 -2.82 4.56 -3.78
CA LYS A 70 -2.91 4.62 -5.25
C LYS A 70 -2.78 3.24 -5.90
N TYR A 71 -2.06 2.35 -5.21
CA TYR A 71 -1.79 0.98 -5.56
C TYR A 71 -2.00 0.10 -4.33
N GLU A 72 -2.14 -1.21 -4.55
CA GLU A 72 -2.00 -2.22 -3.50
C GLU A 72 -0.62 -2.10 -2.82
N VAL A 73 -0.52 -2.54 -1.55
CA VAL A 73 0.77 -2.61 -0.85
C VAL A 73 1.67 -3.62 -1.57
N THR A 74 2.82 -3.18 -2.04
CA THR A 74 3.77 -4.03 -2.75
C THR A 74 4.59 -4.91 -1.79
N GLN A 75 5.20 -5.98 -2.32
CA GLN A 75 6.08 -6.85 -1.53
C GLN A 75 7.30 -6.11 -0.98
N GLU A 76 7.93 -5.23 -1.76
CA GLU A 76 9.06 -4.41 -1.27
C GLU A 76 8.64 -3.51 -0.09
N LEU A 77 7.43 -2.95 -0.15
CA LEU A 77 6.89 -2.07 0.88
C LEU A 77 6.59 -2.87 2.13
N TRP A 78 5.92 -4.01 1.97
CA TRP A 78 5.66 -4.93 3.08
C TRP A 78 6.96 -5.35 3.78
N GLU A 79 7.94 -5.85 3.03
CA GLU A 79 9.23 -6.30 3.55
C GLU A 79 9.97 -5.20 4.33
N ALA A 80 9.93 -3.95 3.84
CA ALA A 80 10.58 -2.82 4.51
C ALA A 80 10.05 -2.57 5.94
N PHE A 81 8.78 -2.92 6.21
CA PHE A 81 8.17 -2.75 7.54
C PHE A 81 8.10 -4.05 8.34
N MET A 82 7.92 -5.19 7.66
CA MET A 82 7.65 -6.47 8.31
C MET A 82 8.90 -7.31 8.51
N GLY A 83 9.88 -7.20 7.61
CA GLY A 83 11.14 -7.94 7.63
C GLY A 83 11.05 -9.34 7.02
N ASP A 84 9.88 -9.71 6.47
CA ASP A 84 9.60 -10.96 5.80
C ASP A 84 8.64 -10.74 4.63
N ASN A 85 8.44 -11.77 3.81
CA ASN A 85 7.53 -11.76 2.66
C ASN A 85 6.77 -13.08 2.56
N PRO A 86 5.48 -13.10 2.94
CA PRO A 86 4.66 -14.30 2.97
C PRO A 86 4.10 -14.70 1.60
N SER A 87 4.25 -13.85 0.57
CA SER A 87 3.68 -14.07 -0.76
C SER A 87 4.25 -15.32 -1.42
N ILE A 88 3.40 -16.09 -2.08
CA ILE A 88 3.76 -17.24 -2.90
C ILE A 88 4.50 -16.79 -4.16
N SER A 89 3.94 -15.81 -4.89
CA SER A 89 4.58 -15.24 -6.08
C SER A 89 5.56 -14.15 -5.65
N LYS A 90 6.75 -14.09 -6.25
CA LYS A 90 7.83 -13.19 -5.81
C LYS A 90 8.13 -12.09 -6.82
N GLY A 91 8.16 -10.86 -6.35
CA GLY A 91 8.63 -9.70 -7.12
C GLY A 91 8.34 -8.39 -6.39
N ASP A 92 9.33 -7.51 -6.35
CA ASP A 92 9.31 -6.26 -5.55
C ASP A 92 8.06 -5.39 -5.80
N LYS A 93 7.62 -5.33 -7.06
CA LYS A 93 6.46 -4.52 -7.50
C LYS A 93 5.14 -5.29 -7.55
N LEU A 94 5.13 -6.57 -7.22
CA LEU A 94 3.89 -7.33 -7.06
C LEU A 94 3.20 -6.89 -5.76
N PRO A 95 1.86 -6.97 -5.69
CA PRO A 95 1.17 -6.84 -4.42
C PRO A 95 1.62 -7.94 -3.44
N VAL A 96 1.63 -7.60 -2.15
CA VAL A 96 1.77 -8.61 -1.11
C VAL A 96 0.47 -9.42 -1.01
N GLU A 97 0.61 -10.74 -1.08
CA GLU A 97 -0.49 -11.69 -0.88
C GLU A 97 -0.12 -12.76 0.17
N ASN A 98 -1.08 -13.64 0.46
CA ASN A 98 -1.00 -14.67 1.50
C ASN A 98 -0.81 -14.08 2.92
N ILE A 99 -1.56 -13.01 3.20
CA ILE A 99 -1.60 -12.31 4.49
C ILE A 99 -3.00 -12.34 5.09
N SER A 100 -3.06 -12.44 6.42
CA SER A 100 -4.32 -12.33 7.15
C SER A 100 -4.64 -10.87 7.49
N TRP A 101 -5.90 -10.61 7.80
CA TRP A 101 -6.33 -9.33 8.36
C TRP A 101 -5.51 -8.91 9.60
N TYR A 102 -5.12 -9.88 10.45
CA TYR A 102 -4.31 -9.61 11.64
C TYR A 102 -2.88 -9.18 11.30
N ASP A 103 -2.28 -9.76 10.26
CA ASP A 103 -0.95 -9.36 9.81
C ASP A 103 -0.96 -7.91 9.31
N ILE A 104 -2.03 -7.50 8.64
CA ILE A 104 -2.24 -6.13 8.17
C ILE A 104 -2.30 -5.15 9.36
N GLN A 105 -2.98 -5.50 10.45
CA GLN A 105 -3.00 -4.64 11.64
C GLN A 105 -1.60 -4.47 12.25
N VAL A 106 -0.77 -5.51 12.22
CA VAL A 106 0.63 -5.42 12.65
C VAL A 106 1.43 -4.53 11.72
N PHE A 107 1.27 -4.68 10.39
CA PHE A 107 1.89 -3.82 9.38
C PHE A 107 1.51 -2.35 9.59
N ILE A 108 0.21 -2.03 9.69
CA ILE A 108 -0.30 -0.66 9.90
C ILE A 108 0.27 -0.06 11.20
N LYS A 109 0.34 -0.84 12.28
CA LYS A 109 0.92 -0.38 13.55
C LYS A 109 2.40 -0.01 13.39
N LYS A 110 3.20 -0.82 12.68
CA LYS A 110 4.61 -0.53 12.41
C LYS A 110 4.76 0.68 11.49
N LEU A 111 3.98 0.73 10.41
CA LEU A 111 3.92 1.83 9.46
C LEU A 111 3.62 3.16 10.14
N ASN A 112 2.57 3.23 10.95
CA ASN A 112 2.19 4.42 11.71
C ASN A 112 3.26 4.84 12.73
N LYS A 113 3.87 3.86 13.42
CA LYS A 113 4.94 4.13 14.39
C LYS A 113 6.17 4.76 13.73
N LEU A 114 6.55 4.29 12.54
CA LEU A 114 7.74 4.76 11.85
C LEU A 114 7.52 6.05 11.06
N THR A 115 6.34 6.22 10.47
CA THR A 115 6.01 7.42 9.65
C THR A 115 5.42 8.56 10.46
N GLY A 116 4.88 8.30 11.65
CA GLY A 116 4.09 9.28 12.43
C GLY A 116 2.73 9.60 11.81
N LYS A 117 2.32 8.89 10.75
CA LYS A 117 1.03 9.04 10.08
C LYS A 117 -0.04 8.12 10.72
N LYS A 118 -1.26 8.18 10.22
CA LYS A 118 -2.43 7.44 10.72
C LYS A 118 -3.12 6.65 9.60
N TYR A 119 -2.39 5.70 9.03
CA TYR A 119 -2.93 4.71 8.09
C TYR A 119 -3.88 3.74 8.81
N ARG A 120 -4.84 3.21 8.05
CA ARG A 120 -5.80 2.17 8.43
C ARG A 120 -6.25 1.43 7.17
N LEU A 121 -6.94 0.29 7.32
CA LEU A 121 -7.73 -0.27 6.22
C LEU A 121 -8.88 0.69 5.86
N PRO A 122 -9.29 0.78 4.58
CA PRO A 122 -10.52 1.46 4.22
C PRO A 122 -11.71 0.71 4.81
N THR A 123 -12.80 1.42 5.12
CA THR A 123 -14.10 0.75 5.30
C THR A 123 -14.58 0.19 3.97
N GLU A 124 -15.47 -0.80 3.98
CA GLU A 124 -16.06 -1.33 2.74
C GLU A 124 -16.69 -0.22 1.89
N ALA A 125 -17.40 0.72 2.51
CA ALA A 125 -18.02 1.85 1.82
C ALA A 125 -16.99 2.81 1.18
N GLU A 126 -15.88 3.11 1.87
CA GLU A 126 -14.80 3.91 1.31
C GLU A 126 -14.13 3.22 0.12
N TRP A 127 -13.94 1.90 0.22
CA TRP A 127 -13.38 1.09 -0.84
C TRP A 127 -14.30 1.10 -2.07
N GLU A 128 -15.58 0.82 -1.90
CA GLU A 128 -16.56 0.80 -3.00
C GLU A 128 -16.72 2.18 -3.64
N PHE A 129 -16.82 3.24 -2.83
CA PHE A 129 -16.91 4.61 -3.35
C PHE A 129 -15.68 4.98 -4.19
N ALA A 130 -14.48 4.65 -3.69
CA ALA A 130 -13.24 4.88 -4.42
C ALA A 130 -13.16 4.03 -5.70
N ALA A 131 -13.56 2.75 -5.63
CA ALA A 131 -13.56 1.82 -6.77
C ALA A 131 -14.44 2.34 -7.91
N ARG A 132 -15.63 2.84 -7.59
CA ARG A 132 -16.60 3.41 -8.54
C ARG A 132 -16.17 4.74 -9.17
N GLY A 133 -15.04 5.31 -8.76
CA GLY A 133 -14.55 6.60 -9.25
C GLY A 133 -15.01 7.82 -8.43
N GLY A 134 -15.65 7.59 -7.27
CA GLY A 134 -16.15 8.62 -6.37
C GLY A 134 -17.02 9.68 -7.08
N ASN A 135 -16.84 10.94 -6.71
CA ASN A 135 -17.53 12.07 -7.37
C ASN A 135 -17.12 12.29 -8.84
N LYS A 136 -16.12 11.56 -9.35
CA LYS A 136 -15.66 11.63 -10.74
C LYS A 136 -16.15 10.46 -11.59
N THR A 137 -17.00 9.59 -11.04
CA THR A 137 -17.52 8.42 -11.76
C THR A 137 -18.09 8.79 -13.12
N ALA A 138 -17.70 8.06 -14.16
CA ALA A 138 -18.25 8.22 -15.50
C ALA A 138 -19.46 7.30 -15.77
N GLY A 139 -19.87 6.50 -14.77
CA GLY A 139 -20.99 5.56 -14.90
C GLY A 139 -20.69 4.35 -15.77
N TYR A 140 -19.43 3.93 -15.84
CA TYR A 140 -19.01 2.74 -16.58
C TYR A 140 -19.63 1.46 -16.01
N SER A 141 -19.74 0.45 -16.86
CA SER A 141 -20.25 -0.88 -16.48
C SER A 141 -19.29 -1.64 -15.56
N PHE A 142 -17.99 -1.33 -15.61
CA PHE A 142 -16.95 -1.88 -14.75
C PHE A 142 -16.10 -0.75 -14.15
N ILE A 143 -15.28 -1.08 -13.16
CA ILE A 143 -14.38 -0.13 -12.50
C ILE A 143 -13.48 0.54 -13.55
N GLY A 144 -13.66 1.85 -13.73
CA GLY A 144 -12.87 2.71 -14.60
C GLY A 144 -13.03 2.54 -16.12
N SER A 145 -13.85 1.60 -16.60
CA SER A 145 -14.00 1.33 -18.05
C SER A 145 -15.21 0.46 -18.38
N ASP A 146 -15.73 0.55 -19.61
CA ASP A 146 -16.69 -0.43 -20.15
C ASP A 146 -16.02 -1.74 -20.63
N ASN A 147 -14.69 -1.80 -20.61
CA ASN A 147 -13.92 -3.01 -20.88
C ASN A 147 -13.06 -3.38 -19.66
N PRO A 148 -13.41 -4.42 -18.89
CA PRO A 148 -12.71 -4.76 -17.65
C PRO A 148 -11.27 -5.21 -17.90
N ASP A 149 -10.93 -5.73 -19.09
CA ASP A 149 -9.55 -6.13 -19.42
C ASP A 149 -8.58 -4.95 -19.51
N THR A 150 -9.11 -3.72 -19.59
CA THR A 150 -8.29 -2.51 -19.65
C THR A 150 -7.89 -2.00 -18.27
N THR A 151 -8.67 -2.31 -17.23
CA THR A 151 -8.49 -1.80 -15.87
C THR A 151 -8.19 -2.91 -14.84
N ALA A 152 -8.39 -4.18 -15.17
CA ALA A 152 -8.23 -5.29 -14.24
C ALA A 152 -7.35 -6.42 -14.76
N TRP A 153 -6.59 -7.00 -13.83
CA TRP A 153 -6.03 -8.35 -13.97
C TRP A 153 -7.03 -9.36 -13.40
N SER A 154 -7.66 -10.14 -14.26
CA SER A 154 -8.67 -11.15 -13.90
C SER A 154 -8.16 -12.56 -14.14
N SER A 155 -8.88 -13.59 -13.70
CA SER A 155 -8.55 -14.99 -14.00
C SER A 155 -8.44 -15.28 -15.51
N TYR A 156 -9.09 -14.49 -16.36
CA TYR A 156 -9.08 -14.63 -17.82
C TYR A 156 -7.80 -14.11 -18.47
N ASN A 157 -7.17 -13.07 -17.92
CA ASN A 157 -6.05 -12.37 -18.57
C ASN A 157 -4.74 -12.39 -17.76
N SER A 158 -4.77 -12.90 -16.52
CA SER A 158 -3.63 -12.91 -15.59
C SER A 158 -2.83 -14.23 -15.57
N TRP A 159 -3.28 -15.27 -16.26
CA TRP A 159 -2.69 -16.62 -16.14
C TRP A 159 -2.64 -17.12 -14.69
N MET A 160 -3.60 -16.70 -13.86
CA MET A 160 -3.69 -17.01 -12.43
C MET A 160 -2.45 -16.57 -11.63
N GLN A 161 -1.88 -15.41 -11.98
CA GLN A 161 -0.72 -14.82 -11.30
C GLN A 161 -0.95 -13.33 -10.99
N PRO A 162 -0.48 -12.84 -9.83
CA PRO A 162 -0.45 -11.40 -9.59
C PRO A 162 0.52 -10.72 -10.57
N HIS A 163 0.25 -9.47 -10.88
CA HIS A 163 1.02 -8.63 -11.78
C HIS A 163 1.59 -7.42 -11.02
N PRO A 164 2.65 -6.78 -11.54
CA PRO A 164 3.14 -5.55 -10.96
C PRO A 164 2.02 -4.51 -10.90
N VAL A 165 1.92 -3.82 -9.76
CA VAL A 165 0.89 -2.81 -9.54
C VAL A 165 0.96 -1.69 -10.60
N GLY A 166 -0.18 -1.12 -10.94
CA GLY A 166 -0.25 0.04 -11.84
C GLY A 166 0.04 -0.25 -13.30
N THR A 167 -0.08 -1.51 -13.74
CA THR A 167 0.21 -1.91 -15.13
C THR A 167 -1.01 -1.90 -16.06
N LYS A 168 -2.22 -1.82 -15.49
CA LYS A 168 -3.47 -1.54 -16.20
C LYS A 168 -3.83 -0.05 -16.11
N MET A 169 -4.92 0.37 -16.76
CA MET A 169 -5.41 1.74 -16.63
C MET A 169 -6.01 1.96 -15.22
N PRO A 170 -5.84 3.15 -14.62
CA PRO A 170 -6.52 3.49 -13.38
C PRO A 170 -8.00 3.81 -13.61
N ASN A 171 -8.77 3.90 -12.53
CA ASN A 171 -10.11 4.48 -12.56
C ASN A 171 -10.08 6.04 -12.62
N GLU A 172 -11.25 6.67 -12.58
CA GLU A 172 -11.44 8.11 -12.73
C GLU A 172 -10.78 8.96 -11.62
N LEU A 173 -10.45 8.33 -10.48
CA LEU A 173 -9.69 8.96 -9.39
C LEU A 173 -8.17 8.82 -9.56
N GLY A 174 -7.70 8.00 -10.50
CA GLY A 174 -6.28 7.68 -10.67
C GLY A 174 -5.80 6.54 -9.76
N ILE A 175 -6.71 5.72 -9.25
CA ILE A 175 -6.41 4.55 -8.42
C ILE A 175 -6.35 3.31 -9.33
N TYR A 176 -5.36 2.47 -9.11
CA TYR A 176 -5.10 1.29 -9.95
C TYR A 176 -5.58 0.01 -9.27
N ASP A 177 -5.76 -1.03 -10.08
CA ASP A 177 -5.94 -2.42 -9.66
C ASP A 177 -7.21 -2.73 -8.81
N MET A 178 -8.03 -1.73 -8.47
CA MET A 178 -9.32 -1.90 -7.75
C MET A 178 -10.28 -2.95 -8.35
N GLY A 179 -10.14 -3.29 -9.63
CA GLY A 179 -10.96 -4.28 -10.32
C GLY A 179 -10.35 -5.68 -10.45
N GLY A 180 -9.14 -5.93 -9.93
CA GLY A 180 -8.46 -7.21 -10.08
C GLY A 180 -7.09 -7.27 -9.39
N ASN A 181 -6.16 -8.06 -9.93
CA ASN A 181 -4.85 -8.36 -9.34
C ASN A 181 -4.94 -9.21 -8.07
N VAL A 182 -5.12 -8.62 -6.88
CA VAL A 182 -5.44 -9.37 -5.65
C VAL A 182 -6.69 -8.80 -4.98
N SER A 183 -7.42 -9.65 -4.25
CA SER A 183 -8.52 -9.16 -3.42
C SER A 183 -7.98 -8.35 -2.24
N GLU A 184 -8.63 -7.23 -1.96
CA GLU A 184 -8.18 -6.27 -0.95
C GLU A 184 -8.98 -6.42 0.35
N TRP A 185 -8.28 -6.47 1.47
CA TRP A 185 -8.91 -6.46 2.78
C TRP A 185 -9.48 -5.08 3.10
N VAL A 186 -10.73 -5.05 3.56
CA VAL A 186 -11.36 -3.88 4.16
C VAL A 186 -11.44 -4.03 5.68
N GLN A 187 -11.87 -2.98 6.36
CA GLN A 187 -11.94 -2.93 7.82
C GLN A 187 -13.05 -3.80 8.42
N ASP A 188 -14.15 -3.99 7.68
CA ASP A 188 -15.39 -4.66 8.08
C ASP A 188 -15.29 -6.20 8.12
#